data_AF-X1P0J8-F1
#
_entry.id   AF-X1P0J8-F1
#
_cell.length_a   1.000
_cell.length_b   1.000
_cell.length_c   1.000
_cell.angle_alpha   90.00
_cell.angle_beta   90.00
_cell.angle_gamma   90.00
#
_symmetry.space_group_name_H-M   'P 1'
#
loop_
_entity.id
_entity.type
_entity.pdbx_description
1 polymer ?
#
loop_
_entity_poly.entity_id
_entity_poly.type
_entity_poly.pdbx_seq_one_letter_code
_entity_poly.pdbx_strand_id
1 'polypeptide(L)'
;MRVLSSAGHIAVFYRVNAMSRVLEEAFIRNKIPYQIVRGVEFYSRKEIRNLLAYLKILVNPNDEIALLRIINSPARGIGKTTIDRVRAYAAANNITLLDAFKNAGNIDSLSKAPKAKIAAFINMLEQFKKGMEGKVGQLAERIFAESGLKKSLQTAEDSSALENVNELINA
;
A
#
# COMPACT_ATOMS: atom_id res chain seq x y z
N MET A 1 -17.04 -38.93 -27.68
CA MET A 1 -15.87 -38.75 -26.79
C MET A 1 -15.48 -37.27 -26.84
N ARG A 2 -15.89 -36.49 -25.85
CA ARG A 2 -15.79 -35.02 -25.84
C ARG A 2 -14.58 -34.66 -24.98
N VAL A 3 -13.46 -34.33 -25.60
CA VAL A 3 -12.26 -33.86 -24.88
C VAL A 3 -12.51 -32.39 -24.53
N LEU A 4 -12.99 -32.15 -23.32
CA LEU A 4 -12.90 -30.84 -22.67
C LEU A 4 -11.43 -30.68 -22.26
N SER A 5 -10.61 -30.06 -23.12
CA SER A 5 -9.23 -29.73 -22.79
C SER A 5 -9.22 -28.77 -21.61
N SER A 6 -8.76 -29.26 -20.45
CA SER A 6 -8.51 -28.44 -19.27
C SER A 6 -7.51 -27.35 -19.62
N ALA A 7 -7.85 -26.09 -19.33
CA ALA A 7 -7.01 -24.92 -19.56
C ALA A 7 -5.63 -24.98 -18.86
N GLY A 8 -5.39 -25.96 -17.98
CA GLY A 8 -4.13 -26.16 -17.27
C GLY A 8 -2.94 -26.73 -18.05
N HIS A 9 -3.08 -27.03 -19.36
CA HIS A 9 -1.98 -27.62 -20.16
C HIS A 9 -1.21 -26.62 -21.04
N ILE A 10 -1.65 -25.36 -21.10
CA ILE A 10 -1.08 -24.36 -22.01
C ILE A 10 -0.64 -23.15 -21.19
N ALA A 11 0.65 -22.81 -21.30
CA ALA A 11 1.22 -21.58 -20.75
C ALA A 11 1.70 -20.68 -21.88
N VAL A 12 1.35 -19.39 -21.82
CA VAL A 12 1.79 -18.38 -22.80
C VAL A 12 2.77 -17.45 -22.12
N PHE A 13 4.03 -17.51 -22.56
CA PHE A 13 5.10 -16.63 -22.07
C PHE A 13 5.25 -15.43 -22.99
N TYR A 14 5.40 -14.24 -22.40
CA TYR A 14 5.65 -13.00 -23.11
C TYR A 14 6.70 -12.17 -22.37
N ARG A 15 7.37 -11.26 -23.09
CA ARG A 15 8.56 -10.56 -22.59
C ARG A 15 8.24 -9.32 -21.75
N VAL A 16 7.13 -8.64 -22.02
CA VAL A 16 6.77 -7.38 -21.38
C VAL A 16 5.32 -7.43 -20.93
N ASN A 17 5.04 -7.02 -19.68
CA ASN A 17 3.69 -7.07 -19.09
C ASN A 17 2.62 -6.35 -19.92
N ALA A 18 2.98 -5.27 -20.64
CA ALA A 18 2.04 -4.57 -21.54
C ALA A 18 1.50 -5.44 -22.68
N MET A 19 2.18 -6.54 -23.03
CA MET A 19 1.73 -7.49 -24.05
C MET A 19 0.61 -8.41 -23.56
N SER A 20 0.38 -8.51 -22.25
CA SER A 20 -0.69 -9.35 -21.69
C SER A 20 -2.05 -8.87 -22.16
N ARG A 21 -2.28 -7.55 -22.19
CA ARG A 21 -3.57 -6.94 -22.50
C ARG A 21 -4.15 -7.41 -23.85
N VAL A 22 -3.33 -7.47 -24.89
CA VAL A 22 -3.77 -7.91 -26.23
C VAL A 22 -4.16 -9.39 -26.23
N LEU A 23 -3.43 -10.21 -25.46
CA LEU A 23 -3.74 -11.64 -25.28
C LEU A 23 -5.01 -11.82 -24.45
N GLU A 24 -5.16 -11.07 -23.36
CA GLU A 24 -6.35 -11.05 -22.50
C GLU A 24 -7.60 -10.69 -23.30
N GLU A 25 -7.56 -9.62 -24.09
CA GLU A 25 -8.67 -9.22 -24.96
C GLU A 25 -9.01 -10.31 -25.99
N ALA A 26 -8.00 -10.98 -26.56
CA ALA A 26 -8.22 -12.08 -27.49
C ALA A 26 -8.87 -13.29 -26.80
N PHE A 27 -8.42 -13.65 -25.59
CA PHE A 27 -9.02 -14.74 -24.83
C PHE A 27 -10.46 -14.42 -24.40
N ILE A 28 -10.74 -13.19 -23.97
CA ILE A 28 -12.10 -12.73 -23.66
C ILE A 28 -13.01 -12.85 -24.89
N ARG A 29 -12.58 -12.30 -26.05
CA ARG A 29 -13.36 -12.37 -27.29
C ARG A 29 -13.69 -13.80 -27.71
N ASN A 30 -12.77 -14.73 -27.49
CA ASN A 30 -12.93 -16.14 -27.85
C ASN A 30 -13.51 -16.99 -26.71
N LYS A 31 -13.87 -16.39 -25.57
CA LYS A 31 -14.37 -17.08 -24.37
C LYS A 31 -13.44 -18.20 -23.89
N ILE A 32 -12.13 -17.99 -24.04
CA ILE A 32 -11.10 -18.92 -23.57
C ILE A 32 -10.78 -18.55 -22.12
N PRO A 33 -10.98 -19.46 -21.14
CA PRO A 33 -10.56 -19.21 -19.76
C PRO A 33 -9.04 -19.07 -19.70
N TYR A 34 -8.56 -18.02 -19.03
CA TYR A 34 -7.14 -17.78 -18.85
C TYR A 34 -6.87 -17.27 -17.43
N GLN A 35 -5.63 -17.42 -16.98
CA GLN A 35 -5.13 -16.84 -15.74
C GLN A 35 -3.82 -16.15 -16.03
N ILE A 36 -3.66 -14.92 -15.54
CA ILE A 36 -2.38 -14.22 -15.59
C ILE A 36 -1.59 -14.60 -14.36
N VAL A 37 -0.42 -15.19 -14.54
CA VAL A 37 0.52 -15.42 -13.45
C VAL A 37 1.46 -14.23 -13.39
N ARG A 38 1.14 -13.25 -12.55
CA ARG A 38 2.06 -12.13 -12.29
C ARG A 38 3.13 -12.60 -11.30
N GLY A 39 4.39 -12.47 -11.69
CA GLY A 39 5.52 -12.89 -10.86
C GLY A 39 5.80 -11.93 -9.69
N VAL A 40 6.97 -12.11 -9.06
CA VAL A 40 7.50 -11.32 -7.92
C VAL A 40 7.49 -9.81 -8.19
N GLU A 41 7.50 -9.42 -9.46
CA GLU A 41 7.42 -8.03 -9.91
C GLU A 41 6.12 -7.32 -9.45
N PHE A 42 5.00 -8.03 -9.29
CA PHE A 42 3.74 -7.46 -8.81
C PHE A 42 3.89 -6.84 -7.41
N TYR A 43 4.44 -7.61 -6.47
CA TYR A 43 4.71 -7.14 -5.10
C TYR A 43 5.83 -6.10 -5.02
N SER A 44 6.58 -5.90 -6.12
CA SER A 44 7.63 -4.90 -6.19
C SER A 44 7.12 -3.50 -6.53
N ARG A 45 5.91 -3.40 -7.10
CA ARG A 45 5.31 -2.15 -7.55
C ARG A 45 5.10 -1.17 -6.38
N LYS A 46 5.26 0.12 -6.66
CA LYS A 46 5.34 1.16 -5.63
C LYS A 46 4.03 1.25 -4.84
N GLU A 47 2.91 1.24 -5.55
CA GLU A 47 1.55 1.30 -5.05
C GLU A 47 1.19 0.06 -4.22
N ILE A 48 1.61 -1.13 -4.66
CA ILE A 48 1.42 -2.38 -3.93
C ILE A 48 2.21 -2.36 -2.61
N ARG A 49 3.50 -2.00 -2.67
CA ARG A 49 4.34 -1.86 -1.47
C ARG A 49 3.81 -0.81 -0.50
N ASN A 50 3.18 0.26 -0.99
CA ASN A 50 2.59 1.29 -0.12
C ASN A 50 1.39 0.73 0.67
N LEU A 51 0.46 0.05 0.00
CA LEU A 51 -0.69 -0.56 0.67
C LEU A 51 -0.24 -1.67 1.65
N LEU A 52 0.70 -2.52 1.24
CA LEU A 52 1.26 -3.55 2.12
C LEU A 52 1.99 -2.95 3.33
N ALA A 53 2.69 -1.82 3.18
CA ALA A 53 3.34 -1.16 4.30
C ALA A 53 2.34 -0.63 5.34
N TYR A 54 1.16 -0.17 4.93
CA TYR A 54 0.09 0.16 5.87
C TYR A 54 -0.34 -1.05 6.68
N LEU A 55 -0.68 -2.15 6.00
CA LEU A 55 -1.09 -3.40 6.66
C LEU A 55 0.00 -3.93 7.59
N LYS A 56 1.26 -3.86 7.15
CA LYS A 56 2.42 -4.29 7.92
C LYS A 56 2.58 -3.51 9.22
N ILE A 57 2.35 -2.19 9.22
CA ILE A 57 2.43 -1.36 10.43
C ILE A 57 1.35 -1.71 11.45
N LEU A 58 0.17 -2.12 11.00
CA LEU A 58 -0.90 -2.54 11.90
C LEU A 58 -0.55 -3.82 12.67
N VAL A 59 0.17 -4.75 12.01
CA VAL A 59 0.58 -6.04 12.59
C VAL A 59 1.91 -5.95 13.32
N ASN A 60 2.87 -5.20 12.77
CA ASN A 60 4.19 -4.96 13.34
C ASN A 60 4.45 -3.46 13.50
N PRO A 61 4.03 -2.86 14.63
CA PRO A 61 4.20 -1.44 14.92
C PRO A 61 5.67 -0.97 14.95
N ASN A 62 6.63 -1.89 15.09
CA ASN A 62 8.06 -1.60 15.20
C ASN A 62 8.77 -1.55 13.83
N ASP A 63 8.06 -1.77 12.72
CA ASP A 63 8.66 -1.73 11.39
C ASP A 63 8.91 -0.30 10.92
N GLU A 64 10.08 0.25 11.23
CA GLU A 64 10.42 1.63 10.83
C GLU A 64 10.41 1.83 9.31
N ILE A 65 10.81 0.83 8.53
CA ILE A 65 10.91 0.93 7.07
C ILE A 65 9.50 1.10 6.48
N ALA A 66 8.54 0.30 6.94
CA ALA A 66 7.15 0.42 6.54
C ALA A 66 6.56 1.78 6.98
N LEU A 67 6.85 2.21 8.21
CA LEU A 67 6.34 3.48 8.77
C LEU A 67 6.83 4.68 7.94
N LEU A 68 8.13 4.72 7.65
CA LEU A 68 8.76 5.79 6.89
C LEU A 68 8.32 5.80 5.42
N ARG A 69 7.97 4.63 4.86
CA ARG A 69 7.38 4.55 3.53
C ARG A 69 6.00 5.22 3.48
N ILE A 70 5.17 5.02 4.49
CA ILE A 70 3.77 5.47 4.46
C ILE A 70 3.54 6.84 5.10
N ILE A 71 4.40 7.32 6.00
CA ILE A 71 4.20 8.57 6.76
C ILE A 71 3.93 9.77 5.85
N ASN A 72 4.58 9.82 4.68
CA ASN A 72 4.42 10.89 3.70
C ASN A 72 4.06 10.35 2.30
N SER A 73 3.47 9.14 2.23
CA SER A 73 2.89 8.58 1.00
C SER A 73 1.41 8.22 1.22
N PRO A 74 0.44 8.90 0.58
CA PRO A 74 0.58 10.14 -0.21
C PRO A 74 1.18 11.31 0.58
N ALA A 75 1.57 12.39 -0.10
CA ALA A 75 2.19 13.56 0.53
C ALA A 75 1.28 14.17 1.61
N ARG A 76 1.79 14.23 2.85
CA ARG A 76 1.14 14.85 4.02
C ARG A 76 1.85 16.11 4.50
N GLY A 77 2.93 16.48 3.82
CA GLY A 77 3.80 17.59 4.21
C GLY A 77 4.50 17.32 5.55
N ILE A 78 4.85 16.06 5.82
CA ILE A 78 5.71 15.62 6.91
C ILE A 78 7.09 15.38 6.28
N GLY A 79 7.91 16.43 6.26
CA GLY A 79 9.21 16.43 5.59
C GLY A 79 10.32 15.76 6.39
N LYS A 80 11.48 15.59 5.74
CA LYS A 80 12.68 14.94 6.32
C LYS A 80 13.08 15.54 7.67
N THR A 81 13.15 16.87 7.78
CA THR A 81 13.52 17.55 9.04
C THR A 81 12.58 17.20 10.21
N THR A 82 11.28 17.06 9.95
CA THR A 82 10.32 16.63 10.98
C THR A 82 10.60 15.19 11.40
N ILE A 83 10.82 14.29 10.44
CA ILE A 83 11.12 12.88 10.69
C ILE A 83 12.41 12.74 11.51
N ASP A 84 13.46 13.49 11.15
CA ASP A 84 14.74 13.44 11.83
C ASP A 84 14.63 13.92 13.29
N ARG A 85 13.80 14.95 13.55
CA ARG A 85 13.50 15.40 14.93
C ARG A 85 12.73 14.36 15.74
N VAL A 86 11.77 13.67 15.12
CA VAL A 86 11.04 12.57 15.78
C VAL A 86 11.96 11.39 16.08
N ARG A 87 12.86 11.04 15.16
CA ARG A 87 13.89 10.01 15.38
C ARG A 87 14.84 10.35 16.51
N ALA A 88 15.31 11.60 16.57
CA ALA A 88 16.16 12.07 17.66
C ALA A 88 15.44 11.95 19.02
N TYR A 89 14.15 12.29 19.06
CA TYR A 89 13.32 12.10 20.25
C TYR A 89 13.15 10.61 20.61
N ALA A 90 12.91 9.75 19.62
CA ALA A 90 12.80 8.30 19.83
C ALA A 90 14.07 7.72 20.48
N ALA A 91 15.23 8.07 19.93
CA ALA A 91 16.53 7.65 20.44
C ALA A 91 16.81 8.19 21.86
N ALA A 92 16.51 9.48 22.11
CA ALA A 92 16.74 10.10 23.42
C ALA A 92 15.87 9.49 24.53
N ASN A 93 14.68 9.00 24.19
CA ASN A 93 13.74 8.39 25.15
C ASN A 93 13.76 6.85 25.13
N ASN A 94 14.61 6.24 24.30
CA ASN A 94 14.68 4.79 24.09
C ASN A 94 13.31 4.14 23.80
N ILE A 95 12.54 4.77 22.91
CA ILE A 95 11.22 4.30 22.45
C ILE A 95 11.23 4.03 20.95
N THR A 96 10.22 3.29 20.49
CA THR A 96 10.06 3.00 19.05
C THR A 96 9.75 4.27 18.26
N LEU A 97 10.06 4.27 16.96
CA LEU A 97 9.74 5.40 16.11
C LEU A 97 8.24 5.70 16.07
N LEU A 98 7.38 4.68 16.09
CA LEU A 98 5.93 4.87 16.13
C LEU A 98 5.49 5.54 17.44
N ASP A 99 6.04 5.11 18.58
CA ASP A 99 5.73 5.73 19.87
C ASP A 99 6.21 7.19 19.92
N ALA A 100 7.34 7.50 19.31
CA ALA A 100 7.78 8.89 19.16
C ALA A 100 6.82 9.72 18.30
N PHE A 101 6.27 9.17 17.21
CA PHE A 101 5.22 9.84 16.45
C PHE A 101 3.93 10.03 17.26
N LYS A 102 3.52 9.04 18.06
CA LYS A 102 2.37 9.17 18.99
C LYS A 102 2.60 10.30 20.01
N ASN A 103 3.83 10.44 20.48
CA ASN A 103 4.26 11.47 21.42
C ASN A 103 4.71 12.78 20.75
N ALA A 104 4.48 12.97 19.44
CA ALA A 104 4.98 14.15 18.72
C ALA A 104 4.52 15.49 19.31
N GLY A 105 3.37 15.50 20.02
CA GLY A 105 2.88 16.66 20.77
C GLY A 105 3.88 17.20 21.80
N ASN A 106 4.67 16.31 22.41
CA ASN A 106 5.62 16.60 23.47
C ASN A 106 7.04 16.95 22.95
N ILE A 107 7.23 16.95 21.63
CA ILE A 107 8.54 17.26 21.03
C ILE A 107 8.66 18.77 20.85
N ASP A 108 9.40 19.45 21.73
CA ASP A 108 9.55 20.92 21.71
C ASP A 108 10.20 21.45 20.43
N SER A 109 11.08 20.66 19.81
CA SER A 109 11.72 21.02 18.55
C SER A 109 10.78 21.01 17.34
N LEU A 110 9.53 20.56 17.48
CA LEU A 110 8.51 20.59 16.42
C LEU A 110 7.56 21.77 16.62
N SER A 111 7.31 22.51 15.53
CA SER A 111 6.27 23.54 15.52
C SER A 111 4.87 22.92 15.47
N LYS A 112 3.83 23.74 15.70
CA LYS A 112 2.43 23.29 15.77
C LYS A 112 1.95 22.56 14.50
N ALA A 113 2.37 23.00 13.32
CA ALA A 113 1.89 22.44 12.05
C ALA A 113 2.35 20.99 11.79
N PRO A 114 3.65 20.63 11.91
CA PRO A 114 4.10 19.23 11.89
C PRO A 114 3.42 18.35 12.94
N LYS A 115 3.24 18.85 14.17
CA LYS A 115 2.55 18.12 15.25
C LYS A 115 1.12 17.75 14.85
N ALA A 116 0.36 18.71 14.30
CA ALA A 116 -1.01 18.47 13.84
C ALA A 116 -1.09 17.44 12.70
N LYS A 117 -0.16 17.50 11.73
CA LYS A 117 -0.10 16.55 10.61
C LYS A 117 0.22 15.13 11.08
N ILE A 118 1.17 15.00 12.02
CA ILE A 118 1.52 13.72 12.63
C ILE A 118 0.32 13.17 13.41
N ALA A 119 -0.34 13.98 14.23
CA ALA A 119 -1.51 13.57 14.99
C ALA A 119 -2.64 13.06 14.07
N ALA A 120 -2.91 13.74 12.95
CA ALA A 120 -3.88 13.29 11.97
C ALA A 120 -3.51 11.92 11.35
N PHE A 121 -2.23 11.71 11.02
CA PHE A 121 -1.75 10.43 10.50
C PHE A 121 -1.86 9.29 11.54
N ILE A 122 -1.47 9.55 12.79
CA ILE A 122 -1.58 8.57 13.87
C ILE A 122 -3.04 8.22 14.15
N ASN A 123 -3.92 9.22 14.23
CA ASN A 123 -5.35 8.98 14.41
C ASN A 123 -5.92 8.09 13.32
N MET A 124 -5.53 8.32 12.06
CA MET A 124 -5.92 7.48 10.93
C MET A 124 -5.44 6.03 11.09
N LEU A 125 -4.18 5.80 11.47
CA LEU A 125 -3.67 4.44 11.74
C LEU A 125 -4.45 3.74 12.87
N GLU A 126 -4.75 4.46 13.95
CA GLU A 126 -5.54 3.90 15.06
C GLU A 126 -6.98 3.58 14.63
N GLN A 127 -7.60 4.35 13.71
CA GLN A 127 -8.90 3.98 13.14
C GLN A 127 -8.84 2.74 12.24
N PHE A 128 -7.72 2.50 11.54
CA PHE A 128 -7.52 1.27 10.76
C PHE A 128 -7.27 0.06 11.65
N LYS A 129 -6.56 0.25 12.76
CA LYS A 129 -6.29 -0.81 13.76
C LYS A 129 -7.57 -1.43 14.29
N LYS A 130 -8.64 -0.65 14.46
CA LYS A 130 -9.98 -1.15 14.86
C LYS A 130 -10.62 -2.11 13.85
N GLY A 131 -10.19 -2.11 12.60
CA GLY A 131 -10.69 -3.00 11.55
C GLY A 131 -9.90 -4.30 11.39
N MET A 132 -8.89 -4.55 12.23
CA MET A 132 -8.01 -5.72 12.10
C MET A 132 -8.69 -7.07 12.35
N GLU A 133 -9.79 -7.08 13.11
CA GLU A 133 -10.55 -8.32 13.40
C GLU A 133 -11.48 -8.72 12.24
N GLY A 134 -11.65 -7.86 11.23
CA GLY A 134 -12.50 -8.10 10.06
C GLY A 134 -11.79 -8.79 8.90
N LYS A 135 -12.45 -8.81 7.73
CA LYS A 135 -11.86 -9.35 6.50
C LYS A 135 -10.72 -8.44 6.01
N VAL A 136 -9.55 -9.02 5.74
CA VAL A 136 -8.36 -8.28 5.28
C VAL A 136 -8.61 -7.47 4.01
N GLY A 137 -9.34 -8.01 3.04
CA GLY A 137 -9.69 -7.28 1.80
C GLY A 137 -10.49 -6.01 2.07
N GLN A 138 -11.45 -6.05 3.00
CA GLN A 138 -12.24 -4.87 3.39
C GLN A 138 -11.38 -3.83 4.11
N LEU A 139 -10.48 -4.27 4.99
CA LEU A 139 -9.51 -3.38 5.65
C LEU A 139 -8.57 -2.74 4.62
N ALA A 140 -8.07 -3.51 3.66
CA ALA A 140 -7.18 -3.03 2.60
C ALA A 140 -7.89 -2.00 1.70
N GLU A 141 -9.14 -2.26 1.31
CA GLU A 141 -9.96 -1.30 0.56
C GLU A 141 -10.17 0.01 1.34
N ARG A 142 -10.52 -0.11 2.63
CA ARG A 142 -10.69 1.04 3.51
C ARG A 142 -9.41 1.85 3.64
N ILE A 143 -8.27 1.20 3.87
CA ILE A 143 -6.95 1.85 3.91
C ILE A 143 -6.67 2.55 2.58
N PHE A 144 -6.89 1.88 1.45
CA PHE A 144 -6.62 2.43 0.14
C PHE A 144 -7.41 3.71 -0.14
N ALA A 145 -8.68 3.75 0.27
CA ALA A 145 -9.54 4.92 0.16
C ALA A 145 -9.19 6.02 1.17
N GLU A 146 -9.24 5.72 2.47
CA GLU A 146 -9.15 6.71 3.56
C GLU A 146 -7.72 7.26 3.76
N SER A 147 -6.67 6.51 3.38
CA SER A 147 -5.29 7.01 3.44
C SER A 147 -4.99 8.10 2.41
N GLY A 148 -5.83 8.23 1.39
CA GLY A 148 -5.60 9.08 0.22
C GLY A 148 -4.74 8.46 -0.87
N LEU A 149 -4.30 7.18 -0.72
CA LEU A 149 -3.57 6.46 -1.76
C LEU A 149 -4.38 6.41 -3.06
N LYS A 150 -5.66 6.02 -3.00
CA LYS A 150 -6.56 5.97 -4.17
C LYS A 150 -6.62 7.31 -4.89
N LYS A 151 -6.85 8.40 -4.16
CA LYS A 151 -6.89 9.76 -4.71
C LYS A 151 -5.57 10.14 -5.37
N SER A 152 -4.43 9.80 -4.76
CA SER A 152 -3.11 10.12 -5.33
C SER A 152 -2.80 9.39 -6.63
N LEU A 153 -3.34 8.17 -6.81
CA LEU A 153 -3.18 7.40 -8.04
C LEU A 153 -4.17 7.85 -9.12
N GLN A 154 -5.38 8.29 -8.76
CA GLN A 154 -6.34 8.86 -9.71
C GLN A 154 -5.85 10.16 -10.37
N THR A 155 -5.00 10.91 -9.67
CA THR A 155 -4.35 12.12 -10.22
C THR A 155 -3.08 11.83 -11.01
N ALA A 156 -2.61 10.58 -11.03
CA ALA A 156 -1.42 10.19 -11.77
C ALA A 156 -1.78 9.82 -13.22
N GLU A 157 -0.86 10.04 -14.17
CA GLU A 157 -1.06 9.69 -15.58
C GLU A 157 -1.13 8.17 -15.82
N ASP A 158 -0.57 7.37 -14.90
CA ASP A 158 -0.55 5.91 -15.00
C ASP A 158 -1.85 5.29 -14.46
N SER A 159 -2.76 4.99 -15.37
CA SER A 159 -4.02 4.31 -15.07
C SER A 159 -3.85 2.87 -14.57
N SER A 160 -2.72 2.22 -14.86
CA SER A 160 -2.49 0.81 -14.50
C SER A 160 -2.24 0.60 -13.01
N ALA A 161 -1.74 1.63 -12.30
CA ALA A 161 -1.46 1.55 -10.87
C ALA A 161 -2.74 1.32 -10.03
N LEU A 162 -3.87 1.93 -10.43
CA LEU A 162 -5.15 1.72 -9.78
C LEU A 162 -5.65 0.27 -9.96
N GLU A 163 -5.52 -0.26 -11.18
CA GLU A 163 -5.91 -1.63 -11.49
C GLU A 163 -5.11 -2.64 -10.68
N ASN A 164 -3.79 -2.45 -10.54
CA ASN A 164 -2.94 -3.34 -9.74
C ASN A 164 -3.38 -3.40 -8.28
N VAL A 165 -3.72 -2.25 -7.67
CA VAL A 165 -4.14 -2.22 -6.27
C VAL A 165 -5.51 -2.89 -6.09
N ASN A 166 -6.44 -2.68 -7.03
CA ASN A 166 -7.72 -3.37 -7.02
C ASN A 166 -7.55 -4.88 -7.21
N GLU A 167 -6.62 -5.32 -8.06
CA GLU A 167 -6.26 -6.73 -8.21
C GLU A 167 -5.76 -7.31 -6.88
N LEU A 168 -4.88 -6.60 -6.14
CA LEU A 168 -4.42 -7.04 -4.82
C LEU A 168 -5.54 -7.15 -3.79
N ILE A 169 -6.50 -6.22 -3.78
CA ILE A 169 -7.59 -6.19 -2.80
C ILE A 169 -8.58 -7.33 -3.03
N ASN A 170 -8.81 -7.71 -4.28
CA ASN A 170 -9.77 -8.74 -4.68
C ASN A 170 -9.14 -10.14 -4.86
N ALA A 171 -7.82 -10.26 -4.66
CA ALA A 171 -7.09 -11.51 -4.74
C ALA A 171 -7.42 -12.50 -3.61
#